data_AF-A0A161VIK8-F1
#
_entry.id   AF-A0A161VIK8-F1
#
_cell.length_a   1.000
_cell.length_b   1.000
_cell.length_c   1.000
_cell.angle_alpha   90.00
_cell.angle_beta   90.00
_cell.angle_gamma   90.00
#
_symmetry.space_group_name_H-M   'P 1'
#
loop_
_entity.id
_entity.type
_entity.pdbx_description
1 polymer ?
#
loop_
_entity_poly.entity_id
_entity_poly.type
_entity_poly.pdbx_seq_one_letter_code
_entity_poly.pdbx_strand_id
1 'polypeptide(L)'
;MTTQNSSTGGTPTGTSRETGKKSHELLTCTIKTPPFSYAQLELVTDSLQALDATAGLDNLQVRSYCNAALRQFLGVTGSAIPIDILKVDGNQCWLRVPRPDLSPFAAAITAWAGVSEQGSRRVLRVKQCSDYLGAIVGADGQDKLWSS
;
A
#
# COMPACT_ATOMS: atom_id res chain seq x y z
N MET A 1 65.26 -35.59 -31.19
CA MET A 1 65.63 -36.82 -30.45
C MET A 1 64.41 -37.31 -29.69
N THR A 2 64.12 -38.59 -29.87
CA THR A 2 63.02 -39.43 -29.43
C THR A 2 63.03 -39.72 -27.93
N THR A 3 61.83 -39.88 -27.32
CA THR A 3 61.32 -41.01 -26.48
C THR A 3 59.98 -40.53 -25.83
N GLN A 4 58.76 -41.07 -26.09
CA GLN A 4 58.15 -42.38 -25.72
C GLN A 4 58.35 -42.72 -24.22
N ASN A 5 57.40 -43.21 -23.39
CA ASN A 5 56.05 -43.79 -23.57
C ASN A 5 55.34 -43.99 -22.18
N SER A 6 54.00 -44.09 -22.21
CA SER A 6 53.07 -45.01 -21.48
C SER A 6 53.11 -45.24 -19.95
N SER A 7 51.98 -44.99 -19.26
CA SER A 7 50.93 -45.95 -18.78
C SER A 7 51.11 -46.28 -17.29
N THR A 8 50.13 -46.32 -16.39
CA THR A 8 48.82 -47.01 -16.32
C THR A 8 48.00 -46.34 -15.20
N GLY A 9 46.68 -46.15 -15.33
CA GLY A 9 45.70 -47.11 -14.84
C GLY A 9 45.07 -46.66 -13.51
N GLY A 10 43.75 -46.46 -13.50
CA GLY A 10 42.99 -46.16 -12.29
C GLY A 10 41.76 -45.30 -12.57
N THR A 11 40.65 -45.94 -12.90
CA THR A 11 39.32 -45.34 -12.99
C THR A 11 38.85 -44.94 -11.59
N PRO A 12 38.47 -43.67 -11.33
CA PRO A 12 37.44 -43.38 -10.37
C PRO A 12 36.15 -43.11 -11.13
N THR A 13 35.21 -44.03 -10.97
CA THR A 13 33.78 -43.82 -11.22
C THR A 13 33.32 -42.62 -10.39
N GLY A 14 33.44 -41.42 -10.97
CA GLY A 14 32.86 -40.21 -10.44
C GLY A 14 31.39 -40.21 -10.76
N THR A 15 30.57 -40.49 -9.74
CA THR A 15 29.11 -40.41 -9.76
C THR A 15 28.69 -39.15 -10.50
N SER A 16 27.96 -39.33 -11.61
CA SER A 16 27.37 -38.22 -12.36
C SER A 16 26.60 -37.38 -11.35
N ARG A 17 27.09 -36.16 -11.12
CA ARG A 17 26.40 -35.17 -10.29
C ARG A 17 25.14 -34.85 -11.08
N GLU A 18 24.02 -35.49 -10.74
CA GLU A 18 22.71 -35.13 -11.24
C GLU A 18 22.57 -33.63 -10.99
N THR A 19 22.68 -32.87 -12.08
CA THR A 19 22.40 -31.45 -12.10
C THR A 19 20.96 -31.32 -11.64
N GLY A 20 20.80 -30.87 -10.39
CA GLY A 20 19.50 -30.65 -9.77
C GLY A 20 18.61 -29.97 -10.80
N LYS A 21 17.46 -30.59 -11.08
CA LYS A 21 16.54 -30.15 -12.11
C LYS A 21 16.29 -28.65 -11.92
N LYS A 22 16.87 -27.84 -12.80
CA LYS A 22 16.49 -26.46 -13.09
C LYS A 22 14.96 -26.34 -12.96
N SER A 23 14.51 -25.66 -11.92
CA SER A 23 13.10 -25.37 -11.73
C SER A 23 12.71 -24.47 -12.88
N HIS A 24 11.88 -24.98 -13.80
CA HIS A 24 11.34 -24.17 -14.87
C HIS A 24 10.11 -23.46 -14.32
N GLU A 25 10.20 -22.13 -14.22
CA GLU A 25 9.05 -21.30 -13.92
C GLU A 25 8.03 -21.46 -15.05
N LEU A 26 6.92 -22.12 -14.75
CA LEU A 26 5.96 -22.54 -15.78
C LEU A 26 5.16 -21.36 -16.32
N LEU A 27 4.91 -20.33 -15.51
CA LEU A 27 4.22 -19.08 -15.88
C LEU A 27 4.39 -18.05 -14.76
N THR A 28 5.02 -16.90 -15.07
CA THR A 28 4.97 -15.70 -14.22
C THR A 28 3.77 -14.86 -14.62
N CYS A 29 2.76 -14.75 -13.77
CA CYS A 29 1.65 -13.82 -13.98
C CYS A 29 1.78 -12.66 -13.00
N THR A 30 2.37 -11.55 -13.45
CA THR A 30 2.36 -10.29 -12.70
C THR A 30 1.23 -9.42 -13.25
N ILE A 31 0.33 -8.97 -12.39
CA ILE A 31 -0.68 -7.97 -12.77
C ILE A 31 0.07 -6.67 -13.06
N LYS A 32 0.31 -6.34 -14.34
CA LYS A 32 1.09 -5.14 -14.70
C LYS A 32 0.31 -3.84 -14.50
N THR A 33 -1.02 -3.92 -14.61
CA THR A 33 -1.92 -2.77 -14.58
C THR A 33 -3.11 -3.07 -13.67
N PRO A 34 -2.97 -2.90 -12.35
CA PRO A 34 -4.09 -3.09 -11.44
C PRO A 34 -5.19 -2.05 -11.74
N PRO A 35 -6.48 -2.43 -11.67
CA PRO A 35 -7.58 -1.50 -11.96
C PRO A 35 -7.80 -0.46 -10.85
N PHE A 36 -7.33 -0.77 -9.64
CA PHE A 36 -7.50 0.08 -8.45
C PHE A 36 -6.15 0.44 -7.86
N SER A 37 -6.15 1.56 -7.16
CA SER A 37 -5.09 1.95 -6.23
C SER A 37 -5.70 2.18 -4.85
N TYR A 38 -4.83 2.13 -3.85
CA TYR A 38 -5.18 2.11 -2.45
C TYR A 38 -4.57 3.32 -1.74
N ALA A 39 -5.30 3.87 -0.78
CA ALA A 39 -4.85 4.97 0.06
C ALA A 39 -5.15 4.66 1.53
N GLN A 40 -4.18 4.96 2.39
CA GLN A 40 -4.35 4.99 3.84
C GLN A 40 -4.44 6.45 4.27
N LEU A 41 -5.52 6.78 4.98
CA LEU A 41 -5.74 8.11 5.54
C LEU A 41 -5.73 8.06 7.07
N GLU A 42 -5.38 9.18 7.67
CA GLU A 42 -5.45 9.42 9.11
C GLU A 42 -6.26 10.68 9.39
N LEU A 43 -7.19 10.60 10.33
CA LEU A 43 -7.90 11.74 10.89
C LEU A 43 -7.03 12.40 11.96
N VAL A 44 -6.66 13.64 11.72
CA VAL A 44 -5.90 14.48 12.64
C VAL A 44 -6.84 15.52 13.24
N THR A 45 -6.89 15.58 14.57
CA THR A 45 -7.69 16.57 15.30
C THR A 45 -6.77 17.55 16.00
N ASP A 46 -6.98 18.85 15.77
CA ASP A 46 -6.34 19.94 16.47
C ASP A 46 -7.19 20.31 17.68
N SER A 47 -6.92 19.69 18.84
CA SER A 47 -7.60 20.01 20.10
C SER A 47 -6.64 19.87 21.28
N LEU A 48 -6.54 20.92 22.12
CA LEU A 48 -5.84 20.89 23.41
C LEU A 48 -6.57 20.06 24.48
N GLN A 49 -7.81 19.66 24.20
CA GLN A 49 -8.71 18.95 25.10
C GLN A 49 -9.04 17.57 24.51
N ALA A 50 -8.01 16.73 24.37
CA ALA A 50 -8.07 15.40 23.75
C ALA A 50 -8.92 14.36 24.53
N LEU A 51 -9.66 14.77 25.54
CA LEU A 51 -10.38 13.89 26.47
C LEU A 51 -11.69 13.34 25.89
N ASP A 52 -12.29 14.03 24.90
CA ASP A 52 -13.53 13.61 24.21
C ASP A 52 -13.31 13.17 22.75
N ALA A 53 -12.05 13.00 22.32
CA ALA A 53 -11.70 12.49 20.98
C ALA A 53 -11.89 10.96 20.85
N THR A 54 -12.70 10.36 21.71
CA THR A 54 -12.98 8.92 21.81
C THR A 54 -13.95 8.41 20.74
N ALA A 55 -14.61 9.29 20.00
CA ALA A 55 -15.33 8.92 18.79
C ALA A 55 -14.33 8.77 17.63
N GLY A 56 -13.82 7.55 17.46
CA GLY A 56 -13.03 7.18 16.30
C GLY A 56 -13.77 7.45 14.98
N LEU A 57 -13.02 7.48 13.90
CA LEU A 57 -13.53 7.67 12.55
C LEU A 57 -14.56 6.58 12.22
N ASP A 58 -15.73 6.95 11.68
CA ASP A 58 -16.74 6.00 11.22
C ASP A 58 -16.87 5.99 9.68
N ASN A 59 -17.50 4.96 9.12
CA ASN A 59 -17.66 4.81 7.66
C ASN A 59 -18.42 5.98 7.00
N LEU A 60 -19.40 6.56 7.71
CA LEU A 60 -20.23 7.65 7.20
C LEU A 60 -19.41 8.95 7.13
N GLN A 61 -18.63 9.23 8.18
CA GLN A 61 -17.70 10.35 8.27
C GLN A 61 -16.61 10.25 7.21
N VAL A 62 -15.99 9.07 7.04
CA VAL A 62 -15.01 8.84 5.95
C VAL A 62 -15.62 9.24 4.62
N ARG A 63 -16.83 8.74 4.32
CA ARG A 63 -17.48 9.02 3.05
C ARG A 63 -17.85 10.49 2.88
N SER A 64 -18.36 11.11 3.95
CA SER A 64 -18.71 12.53 3.97
C SER A 64 -17.50 13.43 3.75
N TYR A 65 -16.41 13.19 4.47
CA TYR A 65 -15.17 13.95 4.38
C TYR A 65 -14.47 13.78 3.02
N CYS A 66 -14.37 12.55 2.52
CA CYS A 66 -13.80 12.30 1.19
C CYS A 66 -14.62 12.99 0.10
N ASN A 67 -15.96 12.91 0.15
CA ASN A 67 -16.82 13.57 -0.83
C ASN A 67 -16.71 15.10 -0.73
N ALA A 68 -16.67 15.66 0.48
CA ALA A 68 -16.46 17.09 0.69
C ALA A 68 -15.12 17.57 0.11
N ALA A 69 -14.03 16.84 0.37
CA ALA A 69 -12.70 17.12 -0.17
C ALA A 69 -12.67 17.08 -1.71
N LEU A 70 -13.19 15.98 -2.28
CA LEU A 70 -13.25 15.80 -3.73
C LEU A 70 -14.11 16.83 -4.42
N ARG A 71 -15.26 17.17 -3.83
CA ARG A 71 -16.16 18.20 -4.36
C ARG A 71 -15.56 19.60 -4.28
N GLN A 72 -14.82 19.90 -3.20
CA GLN A 72 -14.12 21.17 -3.06
C GLN A 72 -13.01 21.33 -4.11
N PHE A 73 -12.24 20.27 -4.38
CA PHE A 73 -11.07 20.34 -5.25
C PHE A 73 -11.38 20.12 -6.74
N LEU A 74 -12.28 19.17 -7.06
CA LEU A 74 -12.59 18.73 -8.43
C LEU A 74 -14.04 19.01 -8.84
N GLY A 75 -14.85 19.62 -7.97
CA GLY A 75 -16.26 19.91 -8.25
C GLY A 75 -17.14 18.65 -8.34
N VAL A 76 -18.17 18.71 -9.17
CA VAL A 76 -19.14 17.61 -9.37
C VAL A 76 -18.45 16.34 -9.88
N THR A 77 -17.43 16.48 -10.73
CA THR A 77 -16.65 15.35 -11.25
C THR A 77 -15.97 14.58 -10.12
N GLY A 78 -15.39 15.28 -9.13
CA GLY A 78 -14.78 14.64 -7.97
C GLY A 78 -15.77 13.80 -7.17
N SER A 79 -17.00 14.29 -7.00
CA SER A 79 -18.03 13.57 -6.27
C SER A 79 -18.51 12.28 -6.95
N ALA A 80 -18.21 12.13 -8.26
CA ALA A 80 -18.53 10.94 -9.04
C ALA A 80 -17.41 9.88 -9.00
N ILE A 81 -16.24 10.18 -8.42
CA ILE A 81 -15.16 9.21 -8.27
C ILE A 81 -15.64 8.09 -7.32
N PRO A 82 -15.65 6.82 -7.75
CA PRO A 82 -16.08 5.72 -6.90
C PRO A 82 -15.01 5.45 -5.83
N ILE A 83 -15.42 5.51 -4.58
CA ILE A 83 -14.57 5.25 -3.41
C ILE A 83 -15.21 4.12 -2.63
N ASP A 84 -14.42 3.08 -2.36
CA ASP A 84 -14.85 1.99 -1.49
C ASP A 84 -13.99 1.97 -0.22
N ILE A 85 -14.66 1.85 0.91
CA ILE A 85 -14.03 1.79 2.22
C ILE A 85 -13.72 0.32 2.54
N LEU A 86 -12.44 0.02 2.73
CA LEU A 86 -11.97 -1.34 2.97
C LEU A 86 -11.91 -1.67 4.47
N LYS A 87 -11.42 -0.70 5.25
CA LYS A 87 -11.26 -0.83 6.70
C LYS A 87 -11.29 0.57 7.32
N VAL A 88 -11.88 0.66 8.50
CA VAL A 88 -11.74 1.81 9.40
C VAL A 88 -11.28 1.27 10.75
N ASP A 89 -10.24 1.89 11.32
CA ASP A 89 -9.61 1.46 12.56
C ASP A 89 -9.15 2.66 13.36
N GLY A 90 -9.87 2.98 14.44
CA GLY A 90 -9.64 4.19 15.23
C GLY A 90 -9.71 5.45 14.35
N ASN A 91 -8.59 6.14 14.19
CA ASN A 91 -8.50 7.36 13.39
C ASN A 91 -7.98 7.11 11.97
N GLN A 92 -7.75 5.86 11.57
CA GLN A 92 -7.23 5.52 10.26
C GLN A 92 -8.27 4.82 9.39
N CYS A 93 -8.19 5.02 8.07
CA CYS A 93 -8.98 4.26 7.13
C CYS A 93 -8.20 3.88 5.88
N TRP A 94 -8.61 2.77 5.28
CA TRP A 94 -8.07 2.24 4.03
C TRP A 94 -9.15 2.30 2.97
N LEU A 95 -8.81 2.90 1.84
CA LEU A 95 -9.71 3.16 0.74
C LEU A 95 -9.16 2.55 -0.54
N ARG A 96 -10.05 2.15 -1.45
CA ARG A 96 -9.70 1.93 -2.84
C ARG A 96 -10.39 2.96 -3.74
N VAL A 97 -9.68 3.33 -4.80
CA VAL A 97 -10.14 4.21 -5.88
C VAL A 97 -9.68 3.66 -7.22
N PRO A 98 -10.31 4.00 -8.35
CA PRO A 98 -9.78 3.68 -9.66
C PRO A 98 -8.36 4.21 -9.79
N ARG A 99 -7.47 3.41 -10.38
CA ARG A 99 -6.07 3.77 -10.56
C ARG A 99 -5.81 5.16 -11.16
N PRO A 100 -6.52 5.61 -12.23
CA PRO A 100 -6.29 6.95 -12.78
C PRO A 100 -6.68 8.08 -11.82
N ASP A 101 -7.55 7.80 -10.86
CA ASP A 101 -8.10 8.79 -9.94
C ASP A 101 -7.27 8.94 -8.65
N LEU A 102 -6.24 8.10 -8.44
CA LEU A 102 -5.43 8.17 -7.21
C LEU A 102 -4.74 9.53 -7.01
N SER A 103 -4.15 10.08 -8.08
CA SER A 103 -3.45 11.37 -8.04
C SER A 103 -4.40 12.53 -7.71
N PRO A 104 -5.51 12.75 -8.45
CA PRO A 104 -6.45 13.82 -8.12
C PRO A 104 -7.15 13.58 -6.77
N PHE A 105 -7.39 12.31 -6.39
CA PHE A 105 -7.89 11.97 -5.05
C PHE A 105 -6.93 12.42 -3.94
N ALA A 106 -5.65 12.03 -4.01
CA ALA A 106 -4.66 12.40 -3.01
C ALA A 106 -4.46 13.93 -2.91
N ALA A 107 -4.48 14.62 -4.05
CA ALA A 107 -4.44 16.08 -4.10
C ALA A 107 -5.65 16.70 -3.39
N ALA A 108 -6.86 16.21 -3.68
CA ALA A 108 -8.09 16.70 -3.06
C ALA A 108 -8.09 16.51 -1.53
N ILE A 109 -7.68 15.34 -1.04
CA ILE A 109 -7.58 15.07 0.40
C ILE A 109 -6.56 16.00 1.05
N THR A 110 -5.40 16.19 0.43
CA THR A 110 -4.33 17.06 0.96
C THR A 110 -4.74 18.54 0.98
N ALA A 111 -5.50 19.00 -0.02
CA ALA A 111 -5.99 20.37 -0.12
C ALA A 111 -7.22 20.65 0.77
N TRP A 112 -7.81 19.62 1.36
CA TRP A 112 -9.04 19.78 2.12
C TRP A 112 -8.78 20.45 3.47
N ALA A 113 -9.53 21.53 3.74
CA ALA A 113 -9.35 22.32 4.96
C ALA A 113 -9.87 21.60 6.22
N GLY A 114 -10.57 20.49 6.09
CA GLY A 114 -11.19 19.80 7.22
C GLY A 114 -12.52 20.42 7.64
N VAL A 115 -13.06 19.88 8.73
CA VAL A 115 -14.27 20.37 9.40
C VAL A 115 -13.87 20.97 10.74
N SER A 116 -14.43 22.12 11.06
CA SER A 116 -14.35 22.69 12.41
C SER A 116 -15.65 22.41 13.14
N GLU A 117 -15.56 21.68 14.24
CA GLU A 117 -16.71 21.36 15.10
C GLU A 117 -16.33 21.72 16.54
N GLN A 118 -17.17 22.54 17.19
CA GLN A 118 -16.98 22.95 18.59
C GLN A 118 -15.57 23.48 18.92
N GLY A 119 -14.95 24.20 17.97
CA GLY A 119 -13.61 24.77 18.13
C GLY A 119 -12.45 23.78 17.92
N SER A 120 -12.74 22.51 17.63
CA SER A 120 -11.74 21.50 17.25
C SER A 120 -11.75 21.30 15.73
N ARG A 121 -10.58 21.41 15.11
CA ARG A 121 -10.44 21.21 13.66
C ARG A 121 -10.04 19.77 13.36
N ARG A 122 -10.84 19.09 12.54
CA ARG A 122 -10.60 17.71 12.08
C ARG A 122 -10.22 17.72 10.61
N VAL A 123 -9.04 17.22 10.28
CA VAL A 123 -8.52 17.16 8.90
C VAL A 123 -8.15 15.73 8.54
N LEU A 124 -8.32 15.36 7.26
CA LEU A 124 -7.79 14.09 6.74
C LEU A 124 -6.37 14.31 6.23
N ARG A 125 -5.48 13.39 6.57
CA ARG A 125 -4.10 13.36 6.09
C ARG A 125 -3.85 12.07 5.33
N VAL A 126 -3.22 12.17 4.16
CA VAL A 126 -2.73 10.99 3.43
C VAL A 126 -1.49 10.45 4.14
N LYS A 127 -1.53 9.18 4.55
CA LYS A 127 -0.40 8.47 5.15
C LYS A 127 0.43 7.80 4.06
N GLN A 128 -0.23 6.99 3.24
CA GLN A 128 0.41 6.18 2.22
C GLN A 128 -0.54 5.95 1.04
N CYS A 129 0.03 5.76 -0.15
CA CYS A 129 -0.68 5.39 -1.36
C CYS A 129 0.10 4.30 -2.10
N SER A 130 -0.59 3.33 -2.69
CA SER A 130 0.04 2.30 -3.52
C SER A 130 -0.96 1.65 -4.47
N ASP A 131 -0.48 1.13 -5.59
CA ASP A 131 -1.27 0.32 -6.52
C ASP A 131 -1.59 -1.08 -5.95
N TYR A 132 -0.91 -1.50 -4.88
CA TYR A 132 -1.11 -2.80 -4.24
C TYR A 132 -1.42 -2.66 -2.76
N LEU A 133 -2.53 -3.23 -2.30
CA LEU A 133 -2.94 -3.19 -0.90
C LEU A 133 -1.87 -3.76 0.05
N GLY A 134 -1.20 -4.85 -0.35
CA GLY A 134 -0.16 -5.49 0.44
C GLY A 134 1.04 -4.59 0.75
N ALA A 135 1.35 -3.62 -0.13
CA ALA A 135 2.43 -2.67 0.10
C ALA A 135 2.10 -1.65 1.20
N ILE A 136 0.81 -1.37 1.43
CA ILE A 136 0.35 -0.45 2.48
C ILE A 136 0.20 -1.20 3.80
N VAL A 137 -0.49 -2.35 3.78
CA VAL A 137 -0.74 -3.13 5.01
C VAL A 137 0.53 -3.76 5.56
N GLY A 138 1.47 -4.17 4.69
CA GLY A 138 2.72 -4.81 5.12
C GLY A 138 3.75 -3.85 5.71
N ALA A 139 3.60 -2.54 5.53
CA ALA A 139 4.47 -1.53 6.11
C ALA A 139 4.16 -1.29 7.60
N ASP A 140 2.89 -1.39 7.99
CA ASP A 140 2.45 -1.22 9.37
C ASP A 140 3.03 -2.35 10.26
N GLY A 141 4.04 -2.01 11.07
CA GLY A 141 4.70 -2.93 12.00
C GLY A 141 6.15 -3.28 11.66
N GLN A 142 6.66 -2.91 10.48
CA GLN A 142 8.08 -3.09 10.13
C GLN A 142 9.00 -2.31 11.09
N ASP A 143 8.56 -1.14 11.55
CA ASP A 143 9.30 -0.32 12.53
C ASP A 143 9.49 -1.04 13.89
N LYS A 144 8.60 -1.99 14.22
CA LYS A 144 8.68 -2.78 15.46
C LYS A 144 9.70 -3.91 15.37
N LEU A 145 10.12 -4.31 14.16
CA LEU A 145 11.06 -5.41 13.97
C LEU A 145 12.48 -5.05 14.41
N TRP A 146 12.85 -3.77 14.32
CA TRP A 146 14.21 -3.28 14.65
C TRP A 146 14.33 -2.74 16.07
N SER A 147 13.22 -2.65 16.82
CA SER A 147 13.16 -2.11 18.19
C SER A 147 12.95 -3.19 19.26
N SER A 148 13.15 -4.47 18.90
CA SER A 148 13.14 -5.63 19.81
C SER A 148 14.52 -6.00 20.32
#